data_AF-A0A958KYM8-F1
#
_entry.id   AF-A0A958KYM8-F1
#
_cell.length_a   1.000
_cell.length_b   1.000
_cell.length_c   1.000
_cell.angle_alpha   90.00
_cell.angle_beta   90.00
_cell.angle_gamma   90.00
#
_symmetry.space_group_name_H-M   'P 1'
#
loop_
_entity.id
_entity.type
_entity.pdbx_description
1 polymer ?
#
loop_
_entity_poly.entity_id
_entity_poly.type
_entity_poly.pdbx_seq_one_letter_code
_entity_poly.pdbx_strand_id
1 'polypeptide(L)'
;MRNNEIDIAVIGSGPAGAQAAAEAVYNGAKVTLFDIGHEDKIYEPLIPESSFSEIRKIDPKQSHYFLGENFKNISSKHEAGIHLSPGRMSAITEGKKIFSTECHNFHILQSSALGGLGAAWGANCFEYDAHELERMGLPGADVQAMYPIITREIGVSGPKNSDLSNFIGTFDGIQPSLPLDSNAQKIFSNYMKRKALLNTRGFNLGQSVLATLSKPLKDREANPLYDMDFYANFGESVYRPKQTVSELLLKENFTYSPYSICQRIESIEPNNVQLYFKNSLNRAQNITCRARRVILAAGAIGSAQILLSSLGENNARLPLLCNRNHWIASLNLKMLGAKAGDRRHSLSQLTAIQTHPLNPNENIVAHFYSYRSLLLYRLIQESPFLPRTSLYLARLVMFLMIMVNTKFKQ
;
A
#
# COMPACT_ATOMS: atom_id res chain seq x y z
N MET A 1 0.44 -29.15 -25.18
CA MET A 1 -0.57 -28.22 -24.64
C MET A 1 -1.23 -28.91 -23.46
N ARG A 2 -0.95 -28.51 -22.21
CA ARG A 2 -1.57 -29.17 -21.05
C ARG A 2 -3.02 -28.67 -20.94
N ASN A 3 -3.95 -29.56 -21.24
CA ASN A 3 -5.39 -29.34 -21.22
C ASN A 3 -5.94 -29.38 -19.77
N ASN A 4 -5.32 -28.61 -18.88
CA ASN A 4 -5.86 -28.39 -17.55
C ASN A 4 -6.85 -27.23 -17.67
N GLU A 5 -8.14 -27.57 -17.78
CA GLU A 5 -9.23 -26.59 -17.88
C GLU A 5 -9.16 -25.66 -16.66
N ILE A 6 -8.99 -24.35 -16.89
CA ILE A 6 -8.97 -23.33 -15.84
C ILE A 6 -10.41 -22.89 -15.63
N ASP A 7 -10.94 -23.02 -14.42
CA ASP A 7 -12.28 -22.54 -14.11
C ASP A 7 -12.28 -21.00 -14.06
N ILE A 8 -11.29 -20.41 -13.38
CA ILE A 8 -11.21 -18.96 -13.19
C ILE A 8 -9.77 -18.49 -13.45
N ALA A 9 -9.60 -17.62 -14.44
CA ALA A 9 -8.38 -16.87 -14.63
C ALA A 9 -8.49 -15.51 -13.93
N VAL A 10 -7.58 -15.22 -13.01
CA VAL A 10 -7.50 -13.92 -12.32
C VAL A 10 -6.31 -13.15 -12.86
N ILE A 11 -6.51 -11.90 -13.28
CA ILE A 11 -5.44 -11.07 -13.87
C ILE A 11 -5.02 -10.00 -12.87
N GLY A 12 -3.79 -10.06 -12.39
CA GLY A 12 -3.19 -9.14 -11.41
C GLY A 12 -3.20 -9.70 -9.99
N SER A 13 -2.07 -9.58 -9.30
CA SER A 13 -1.87 -10.12 -7.93
C SER A 13 -2.06 -9.08 -6.81
N GLY A 14 -2.61 -7.90 -7.12
CA GLY A 14 -2.93 -6.87 -6.13
C GLY A 14 -3.97 -7.34 -5.09
N PRO A 15 -4.35 -6.48 -4.11
CA PRO A 15 -5.30 -6.85 -3.06
C PRO A 15 -6.59 -7.50 -3.59
N ALA A 16 -7.20 -6.91 -4.62
CA ALA A 16 -8.41 -7.43 -5.23
C ALA A 16 -8.21 -8.81 -5.89
N GLY A 17 -7.11 -9.00 -6.63
CA GLY A 17 -6.85 -10.24 -7.34
C GLY A 17 -6.44 -11.38 -6.40
N ALA A 18 -5.62 -11.09 -5.39
CA ALA A 18 -5.25 -12.07 -4.37
C ALA A 18 -6.48 -12.57 -3.60
N GLN A 19 -7.38 -11.66 -3.20
CA GLN A 19 -8.60 -11.99 -2.45
C GLN A 19 -9.63 -12.72 -3.33
N ALA A 20 -9.83 -12.28 -4.57
CA ALA A 20 -10.70 -12.98 -5.52
C ALA A 20 -10.20 -14.40 -5.84
N ALA A 21 -8.89 -14.57 -6.00
CA ALA A 21 -8.29 -15.88 -6.17
C ALA A 21 -8.44 -16.75 -4.93
N ALA A 22 -8.25 -16.18 -3.73
CA ALA A 22 -8.40 -16.91 -2.47
C ALA A 22 -9.82 -17.45 -2.31
N GLU A 23 -10.82 -16.60 -2.46
CA GLU A 23 -12.23 -16.99 -2.36
C GLU A 23 -12.57 -18.09 -3.39
N ALA A 24 -12.16 -17.92 -4.64
CA ALA A 24 -12.40 -18.92 -5.69
C ALA A 24 -11.74 -20.28 -5.37
N VAL A 25 -10.49 -20.26 -4.90
CA VAL A 25 -9.74 -21.48 -4.52
C VAL A 25 -10.39 -22.18 -3.34
N TYR A 26 -10.79 -21.43 -2.30
CA TYR A 26 -11.43 -22.00 -1.11
C TYR A 26 -12.82 -22.56 -1.39
N ASN A 27 -13.50 -22.07 -2.43
CA ASN A 27 -14.74 -22.65 -2.96
C ASN A 27 -14.50 -23.78 -3.98
N GLY A 28 -13.27 -24.27 -4.13
CA GLY A 28 -12.93 -25.46 -4.92
C GLY A 28 -12.72 -25.24 -6.41
N ALA A 29 -12.75 -23.99 -6.91
CA ALA A 29 -12.46 -23.71 -8.31
C ALA A 29 -10.98 -23.93 -8.63
N LYS A 30 -10.68 -24.36 -9.86
CA LYS A 30 -9.31 -24.38 -10.37
C LYS A 30 -8.91 -23.01 -10.90
N VAL A 31 -8.00 -22.35 -10.19
CA VAL A 31 -7.66 -20.94 -10.41
C VAL A 31 -6.25 -20.79 -10.95
N THR A 32 -6.09 -19.95 -11.97
CA THR A 32 -4.78 -19.45 -12.39
C THR A 32 -4.71 -17.94 -12.21
N LEU A 33 -3.76 -17.47 -11.39
CA LEU A 33 -3.46 -16.06 -11.18
C LEU A 33 -2.33 -15.64 -12.13
N PHE A 34 -2.63 -14.80 -13.11
CA PHE A 34 -1.65 -14.23 -14.05
C PHE A 34 -1.18 -12.87 -13.56
N ASP A 35 0.13 -12.67 -13.50
CA ASP A 35 0.71 -11.42 -13.02
C ASP A 35 2.10 -11.17 -13.60
N ILE A 36 2.60 -9.94 -13.52
CA ILE A 36 4.00 -9.64 -13.90
C ILE A 36 4.95 -10.21 -12.84
N GLY A 37 4.65 -10.01 -11.55
CA GLY A 37 5.27 -10.77 -10.47
C GLY A 37 6.70 -10.40 -10.10
N HIS A 38 7.14 -9.16 -10.30
CA HIS A 38 8.46 -8.76 -9.84
C HIS A 38 8.57 -8.83 -8.31
N GLU A 39 9.72 -9.26 -7.83
CA GLU A 39 10.05 -9.32 -6.42
C GLU A 39 11.43 -8.70 -6.20
N ASP A 40 11.69 -8.21 -4.99
CA ASP A 40 13.03 -7.81 -4.65
C ASP A 40 13.82 -9.03 -4.16
N LYS A 41 14.81 -9.43 -4.95
CA LYS A 41 15.72 -10.53 -4.62
C LYS A 41 17.09 -10.03 -4.21
N ILE A 42 17.29 -8.71 -4.16
CA ILE A 42 18.59 -8.07 -3.97
C ILE A 42 18.68 -7.46 -2.58
N TYR A 43 17.76 -6.57 -2.19
CA TYR A 43 17.93 -5.77 -0.97
C TYR A 43 17.23 -6.38 0.25
N GLU A 44 16.00 -6.88 0.12
CA GLU A 44 15.22 -7.47 1.22
C GLU A 44 16.02 -8.54 2.00
N PRO A 45 16.75 -9.47 1.36
CA PRO A 45 17.56 -10.47 2.07
C PRO A 45 18.81 -9.92 2.80
N LEU A 46 19.25 -8.71 2.46
CA LEU A 46 20.46 -8.10 3.05
C LEU A 46 20.16 -7.32 4.33
N ILE A 47 18.88 -7.04 4.61
CA ILE A 47 18.48 -6.20 5.75
C ILE A 47 18.48 -7.07 7.01
N PRO A 48 19.31 -6.76 8.02
CA PRO A 48 19.33 -7.52 9.25
C PRO A 48 18.05 -7.30 10.07
N GLU A 49 17.61 -8.34 10.76
CA GLU A 49 16.46 -8.28 11.67
C GLU A 49 16.84 -7.55 12.97
N SER A 50 16.81 -6.22 12.94
CA SER A 50 17.17 -5.35 14.05
C SER A 50 16.49 -3.99 13.90
N SER A 51 16.48 -3.19 14.97
CA SER A 51 15.90 -1.85 14.91
C SER A 51 16.71 -0.92 14.00
N PHE A 52 16.04 0.04 13.37
CA PHE A 52 16.69 1.10 12.58
C PHE A 52 17.82 1.79 13.38
N SER A 53 17.61 2.03 14.68
CA SER A 53 18.63 2.65 15.57
C SER A 53 19.92 1.85 15.65
N GLU A 54 19.79 0.54 15.86
CA GLU A 54 20.90 -0.38 16.03
C GLU A 54 21.65 -0.53 14.72
N ILE A 55 20.93 -0.81 13.63
CA ILE A 55 21.49 -0.88 12.27
C ILE A 55 22.34 0.35 11.95
N ARG A 56 21.79 1.55 12.21
CA ARG A 56 22.49 2.81 11.94
C ARG A 56 23.81 2.95 12.71
N LYS A 57 23.95 2.29 13.86
CA LYS A 57 25.16 2.34 14.72
C LYS A 57 26.16 1.25 14.37
N ILE A 58 25.68 0.03 14.09
CA ILE A 58 26.55 -1.16 14.12
C ILE A 58 26.77 -1.78 12.74
N ASP A 59 25.88 -1.57 11.78
CA ASP A 59 25.99 -2.25 10.49
C ASP A 59 26.79 -1.38 9.48
N PRO A 60 28.02 -1.79 9.10
CA PRO A 60 28.82 -1.08 8.11
C PRO A 60 28.26 -1.18 6.69
N LYS A 61 27.40 -2.18 6.40
CA LYS A 61 26.80 -2.42 5.08
C LYS A 61 25.48 -1.67 4.87
N GLN A 62 25.01 -0.92 5.87
CA GLN A 62 23.71 -0.25 5.86
C GLN A 62 23.46 0.65 4.63
N SER A 63 24.51 1.24 4.04
CA SER A 63 24.38 2.07 2.84
C SER A 63 23.87 1.27 1.64
N HIS A 64 24.20 -0.01 1.53
CA HIS A 64 23.83 -0.86 0.40
C HIS A 64 22.32 -1.01 0.28
N TYR A 65 21.61 -1.27 1.39
CA TYR A 65 20.15 -1.48 1.38
C TYR A 65 19.35 -0.24 1.78
N PHE A 66 19.95 0.80 2.37
CA PHE A 66 19.26 2.08 2.59
C PHE A 66 19.35 3.01 1.39
N LEU A 67 20.49 3.06 0.70
CA LEU A 67 20.74 4.01 -0.40
C LEU A 67 20.81 3.32 -1.77
N GLY A 68 20.81 1.98 -1.78
CA GLY A 68 21.05 1.18 -2.97
C GLY A 68 22.54 1.09 -3.32
N GLU A 69 22.87 0.13 -4.18
CA GLU A 69 24.21 0.04 -4.75
C GLU A 69 24.59 1.33 -5.48
N ASN A 70 25.83 1.80 -5.26
CA ASN A 70 26.37 3.03 -5.84
C ASN A 70 25.44 4.25 -5.65
N PHE A 71 24.65 4.27 -4.58
CA PHE A 71 23.72 5.36 -4.25
C PHE A 71 22.66 5.64 -5.33
N LYS A 72 22.30 4.64 -6.14
CA LYS A 72 21.32 4.79 -7.23
C LYS A 72 19.97 5.40 -6.78
N ASN A 73 19.56 5.20 -5.52
CA ASN A 73 18.29 5.74 -5.02
C ASN A 73 18.37 7.22 -4.59
N ILE A 74 19.57 7.79 -4.51
CA ILE A 74 19.78 9.22 -4.27
C ILE A 74 19.53 10.03 -5.55
N SER A 75 19.91 9.53 -6.73
CA SER A 75 19.81 10.30 -7.98
C SER A 75 18.41 10.35 -8.60
N SER A 76 17.46 9.55 -8.10
CA SER A 76 16.08 9.51 -8.59
C SER A 76 15.27 10.74 -8.13
N LYS A 77 15.53 11.90 -8.75
CA LYS A 77 14.67 13.07 -8.57
C LYS A 77 13.25 12.72 -9.03
N HIS A 78 12.32 12.69 -8.08
CA HIS A 78 10.87 12.88 -8.26
C HIS A 78 10.01 11.69 -8.71
N GLU A 79 10.56 10.50 -8.97
CA GLU A 79 9.73 9.39 -9.49
C GLU A 79 9.13 8.47 -8.42
N ALA A 80 9.69 8.47 -7.21
CA ALA A 80 9.35 7.48 -6.19
C ALA A 80 8.75 8.12 -4.94
N GLY A 81 7.49 7.79 -4.63
CA GLY A 81 6.81 8.18 -3.38
C GLY A 81 7.63 7.81 -2.13
N ILE A 82 7.38 8.49 -1.00
CA ILE A 82 8.24 8.41 0.19
C ILE A 82 8.40 7.00 0.78
N HIS A 83 7.51 6.07 0.43
CA HIS A 83 7.49 4.67 0.90
C HIS A 83 8.34 3.71 0.03
N LEU A 84 8.82 4.18 -1.13
CA LEU A 84 9.65 3.38 -2.05
C LEU A 84 11.12 3.45 -1.63
N SER A 85 11.46 2.62 -0.65
CA SER A 85 12.84 2.29 -0.29
C SER A 85 13.45 1.31 -1.30
N PRO A 86 14.77 1.05 -1.25
CA PRO A 86 15.40 0.10 -2.17
C PRO A 86 14.74 -1.28 -2.19
N GLY A 87 14.37 -1.82 -1.02
CA GLY A 87 13.67 -3.10 -0.88
C GLY A 87 12.22 -3.11 -1.38
N ARG A 88 11.69 -1.96 -1.79
CA ARG A 88 10.33 -1.79 -2.31
C ARG A 88 10.30 -1.34 -3.77
N MET A 89 11.47 -1.12 -4.40
CA MET A 89 11.55 -0.67 -5.79
C MET A 89 10.97 -1.68 -6.78
N SER A 90 10.93 -2.97 -6.42
CA SER A 90 10.23 -4.01 -7.19
C SER A 90 8.79 -3.64 -7.54
N ALA A 91 8.11 -2.86 -6.68
CA ALA A 91 6.77 -2.36 -6.93
C ALA A 91 6.67 -1.52 -8.21
N ILE A 92 7.74 -0.85 -8.64
CA ILE A 92 7.73 0.03 -9.82
C ILE A 92 8.75 -0.39 -10.88
N THR A 93 9.38 -1.55 -10.69
CA THR A 93 10.42 -2.07 -11.57
C THR A 93 9.89 -2.18 -13.00
N GLU A 94 10.62 -1.56 -13.93
CA GLU A 94 10.29 -1.51 -15.35
C GLU A 94 8.90 -0.91 -15.69
N GLY A 95 8.22 -0.26 -14.73
CA GLY A 95 6.86 0.23 -14.92
C GLY A 95 6.70 1.12 -16.16
N LYS A 96 7.64 2.06 -16.39
CA LYS A 96 7.63 2.91 -17.59
C LYS A 96 7.75 2.13 -18.90
N LYS A 97 8.58 1.08 -18.91
CA LYS A 97 8.73 0.21 -20.09
C LYS A 97 7.47 -0.61 -20.31
N ILE A 98 6.86 -1.13 -19.24
CA ILE A 98 5.73 -2.06 -19.29
C ILE A 98 4.43 -1.34 -19.63
N PHE A 99 4.14 -0.23 -18.97
CA PHE A 99 2.81 0.38 -19.01
C PHE A 99 2.67 1.54 -20.00
N SER A 100 3.76 2.04 -20.59
CA SER A 100 3.79 3.08 -21.66
C SER A 100 2.64 4.09 -21.59
N THR A 101 2.50 4.76 -20.45
CA THR A 101 1.44 5.74 -20.20
C THR A 101 1.94 7.16 -20.39
N GLU A 102 1.18 7.98 -21.12
CA GLU A 102 1.36 9.43 -21.14
C GLU A 102 0.35 10.07 -20.19
N CYS A 103 0.81 11.02 -19.37
CA CYS A 103 -0.02 11.67 -18.36
C CYS A 103 0.17 13.19 -18.42
N HIS A 104 -0.92 13.93 -18.35
CA HIS A 104 -0.93 15.39 -18.22
C HIS A 104 -1.61 15.76 -16.90
N ASN A 105 -0.95 16.56 -16.04
CA ASN A 105 -1.47 17.00 -14.74
C ASN A 105 -1.87 15.87 -13.77
N PHE A 106 -1.39 14.65 -14.03
CA PHE A 106 -1.64 13.47 -13.22
C PHE A 106 -0.38 12.62 -13.16
N HIS A 107 -0.16 11.95 -12.03
CA HIS A 107 0.97 11.05 -11.85
C HIS A 107 0.41 9.65 -11.58
N ILE A 108 0.57 8.76 -12.56
CA ILE A 108 0.15 7.36 -12.42
C ILE A 108 1.30 6.56 -11.81
N LEU A 109 0.97 5.78 -10.78
CA LEU A 109 1.84 4.73 -10.28
C LEU A 109 1.17 3.38 -10.54
N GLN A 110 1.73 2.59 -11.46
CA GLN A 110 1.31 1.22 -11.72
C GLN A 110 2.38 0.25 -11.22
N SER A 111 1.93 -0.86 -10.65
CA SER A 111 2.84 -1.85 -10.08
C SER A 111 3.01 -3.06 -10.98
N SER A 112 4.25 -3.52 -11.06
CA SER A 112 4.65 -4.77 -11.70
C SER A 112 5.05 -5.85 -10.69
N ALA A 113 5.03 -5.54 -9.39
CA ALA A 113 5.37 -6.50 -8.34
C ALA A 113 4.27 -7.53 -8.07
N LEU A 114 4.71 -8.70 -7.58
CA LEU A 114 3.84 -9.64 -6.88
C LEU A 114 3.22 -8.94 -5.65
N GLY A 115 1.89 -8.93 -5.58
CA GLY A 115 1.12 -8.19 -4.58
C GLY A 115 0.66 -6.79 -5.05
N GLY A 116 1.00 -6.39 -6.27
CA GLY A 116 0.68 -5.07 -6.81
C GLY A 116 1.22 -3.92 -5.95
N LEU A 117 0.51 -2.78 -5.94
CA LEU A 117 0.87 -1.64 -5.09
C LEU A 117 0.81 -1.97 -3.58
N GLY A 118 0.11 -3.05 -3.19
CA GLY A 118 0.13 -3.59 -1.83
C GLY A 118 1.51 -4.07 -1.37
N ALA A 119 2.46 -4.26 -2.28
CA ALA A 119 3.85 -4.57 -1.93
C ALA A 119 4.58 -3.38 -1.25
N ALA A 120 4.15 -2.14 -1.52
CA ALA A 120 4.82 -0.92 -1.06
C ALA A 120 3.88 0.13 -0.43
N TRP A 121 2.64 -0.24 -0.12
CA TRP A 121 1.65 0.64 0.50
C TRP A 121 1.92 0.93 1.98
N GLY A 122 1.24 1.96 2.52
CA GLY A 122 1.32 2.34 3.93
C GLY A 122 0.37 1.59 4.87
N ALA A 123 -0.34 0.57 4.38
CA ALA A 123 -1.24 -0.32 5.12
C ALA A 123 -2.40 0.35 5.88
N ASN A 124 -2.76 1.60 5.60
CA ASN A 124 -3.94 2.22 6.24
C ASN A 124 -5.23 1.55 5.74
N CYS A 125 -6.16 1.29 6.66
CA CYS A 125 -7.46 0.68 6.37
C CYS A 125 -8.61 1.63 6.70
N PHE A 126 -9.61 1.64 5.83
CA PHE A 126 -10.86 2.41 5.95
C PHE A 126 -12.01 1.54 5.48
N GLU A 127 -13.13 1.60 6.20
CA GLU A 127 -14.42 1.12 5.72
C GLU A 127 -15.12 2.28 5.01
N TYR A 128 -15.75 2.00 3.86
CA TYR A 128 -16.61 2.95 3.20
C TYR A 128 -17.92 3.07 3.97
N ASP A 129 -18.38 4.31 4.15
CA ASP A 129 -19.71 4.53 4.71
C ASP A 129 -20.82 4.23 3.69
N ALA A 130 -22.06 4.16 4.15
CA ALA A 130 -23.18 3.80 3.29
C ALA A 130 -23.40 4.80 2.14
N HIS A 131 -23.13 6.09 2.38
CA HIS A 131 -23.29 7.14 1.38
C HIS A 131 -22.21 7.03 0.29
N GLU A 132 -20.98 6.70 0.65
CA GLU A 132 -19.92 6.42 -0.31
C GLU A 132 -20.25 5.22 -1.19
N LEU A 133 -20.71 4.11 -0.58
CA LEU A 133 -21.07 2.90 -1.32
C LEU A 133 -22.22 3.17 -2.29
N GLU A 134 -23.24 3.92 -1.86
CA GLU A 134 -24.34 4.39 -2.72
C GLU A 134 -23.82 5.21 -3.90
N ARG A 135 -22.94 6.19 -3.66
CA ARG A 135 -22.34 7.00 -4.72
C ARG A 135 -21.47 6.20 -5.70
N MET A 136 -20.87 5.11 -5.24
CA MET A 136 -20.12 4.19 -6.09
C MET A 136 -21.03 3.23 -6.86
N GLY A 137 -22.33 3.18 -6.56
CA GLY A 137 -23.26 2.22 -7.14
C GLY A 137 -23.02 0.79 -6.65
N LEU A 138 -22.46 0.62 -5.45
CA LEU A 138 -22.15 -0.68 -4.86
C LEU A 138 -23.22 -1.12 -3.86
N PRO A 139 -23.51 -2.43 -3.74
CA PRO A 139 -24.48 -2.94 -2.78
C PRO A 139 -23.96 -2.77 -1.34
N GLY A 140 -24.43 -1.72 -0.66
CA GLY A 140 -23.88 -1.29 0.63
C GLY A 140 -23.84 -2.39 1.69
N ALA A 141 -24.95 -3.13 1.86
CA ALA A 141 -25.05 -4.18 2.86
C ALA A 141 -24.09 -5.36 2.60
N ASP A 142 -23.96 -5.78 1.33
CA ASP A 142 -23.09 -6.90 0.95
C ASP A 142 -21.62 -6.54 1.17
N VAL A 143 -21.21 -5.33 0.78
CA VAL A 143 -19.83 -4.85 0.99
C VAL A 143 -19.53 -4.70 2.48
N GLN A 144 -20.45 -4.13 3.26
CA GLN A 144 -20.28 -3.94 4.69
C GLN A 144 -20.12 -5.27 5.44
N ALA A 145 -20.85 -6.31 5.05
CA ALA A 145 -20.74 -7.64 5.63
C ALA A 145 -19.35 -8.28 5.43
N MET A 146 -18.59 -7.85 4.42
CA MET A 146 -17.24 -8.38 4.14
C MET A 146 -16.15 -7.77 5.02
N TYR A 147 -16.33 -6.55 5.56
CA TYR A 147 -15.27 -5.87 6.32
C TYR A 147 -14.76 -6.68 7.53
N PRO A 148 -15.61 -7.31 8.37
CA PRO A 148 -15.15 -8.13 9.48
C PRO A 148 -14.39 -9.39 9.03
N ILE A 149 -14.71 -9.94 7.86
CA ILE A 149 -14.04 -11.12 7.30
C ILE A 149 -12.61 -10.72 6.90
N ILE A 150 -12.50 -9.71 6.05
CA ILE A 150 -11.21 -9.20 5.57
C ILE A 150 -10.35 -8.70 6.73
N THR A 151 -10.95 -8.02 7.71
CA THR A 151 -10.25 -7.51 8.91
C THR A 151 -9.52 -8.62 9.67
N ARG A 152 -10.17 -9.78 9.85
CA ARG A 152 -9.57 -10.94 10.52
C ARG A 152 -8.56 -11.66 9.65
N GLU A 153 -8.81 -11.75 8.35
CA GLU A 153 -7.95 -12.46 7.41
C GLU A 153 -6.60 -11.76 7.23
N ILE A 154 -6.62 -10.45 6.97
CA ILE A 154 -5.41 -9.70 6.64
C ILE A 154 -4.68 -9.25 7.91
N GLY A 155 -5.39 -9.25 9.05
CA GLY A 155 -4.90 -8.80 10.33
C GLY A 155 -4.77 -7.29 10.41
N VAL A 156 -5.82 -6.64 10.90
CA VAL A 156 -5.87 -5.20 11.13
C VAL A 156 -5.69 -4.91 12.61
N SER A 157 -4.91 -3.88 12.95
CA SER A 157 -4.76 -3.36 14.30
C SER A 157 -5.17 -1.89 14.38
N GLY A 158 -5.69 -1.50 15.54
CA GLY A 158 -6.11 -0.13 15.78
C GLY A 158 -7.01 0.00 17.02
N PRO A 159 -7.45 1.23 17.31
CA PRO A 159 -8.33 1.50 18.45
C PRO A 159 -9.73 0.95 18.17
N LYS A 160 -10.21 0.01 19.01
CA LYS A 160 -11.58 -0.53 18.90
C LYS A 160 -12.67 0.54 19.00
N ASN A 161 -12.46 1.54 19.87
CA ASN A 161 -13.38 2.65 20.08
C ASN A 161 -12.60 3.96 19.91
N SER A 162 -12.76 4.60 18.75
CA SER A 162 -12.02 5.79 18.37
C SER A 162 -12.97 6.95 18.09
N ASP A 163 -12.51 8.17 18.31
CA ASP A 163 -13.20 9.38 17.81
C ASP A 163 -13.30 9.43 16.28
N LEU A 164 -12.58 8.52 15.61
CA LEU A 164 -12.60 8.35 14.17
C LEU A 164 -13.61 7.29 13.71
N SER A 165 -14.19 6.47 14.59
CA SER A 165 -14.99 5.30 14.18
C SER A 165 -16.14 5.66 13.22
N ASN A 166 -16.77 6.82 13.40
CA ASN A 166 -17.83 7.32 12.52
C ASN A 166 -17.35 7.72 11.11
N PHE A 167 -16.05 7.89 10.91
CA PHE A 167 -15.46 8.38 9.66
C PHE A 167 -14.65 7.32 8.92
N ILE A 168 -14.12 6.33 9.64
CA ILE A 168 -13.14 5.37 9.12
C ILE A 168 -13.59 3.92 9.23
N GLY A 169 -14.70 3.65 9.94
CA GLY A 169 -15.20 2.31 10.19
C GLY A 169 -15.14 1.89 11.66
N THR A 170 -15.88 0.82 11.96
CA THR A 170 -15.95 0.26 13.33
C THR A 170 -15.09 -1.00 13.51
N PHE A 171 -14.65 -1.63 12.42
CA PHE A 171 -13.69 -2.73 12.39
C PHE A 171 -13.94 -3.82 13.44
N ASP A 172 -14.92 -4.69 13.18
CA ASP A 172 -15.07 -5.92 13.97
C ASP A 172 -13.93 -6.91 13.67
N GLY A 173 -13.41 -7.58 14.71
CA GLY A 173 -12.28 -8.49 14.61
C GLY A 173 -10.89 -7.83 14.65
N ILE A 174 -10.81 -6.52 14.90
CA ILE A 174 -9.54 -5.78 14.96
C ILE A 174 -8.68 -6.19 16.16
N GLN A 175 -7.36 -6.30 15.94
CA GLN A 175 -6.37 -6.46 17.00
C GLN A 175 -6.12 -5.13 17.74
N PRO A 176 -5.60 -5.16 18.99
CA PRO A 176 -5.26 -3.92 19.71
C PRO A 176 -4.27 -3.05 18.95
N SER A 177 -4.32 -1.74 19.14
CA SER A 177 -3.34 -0.81 18.58
C SER A 177 -1.89 -1.17 18.90
N LEU A 178 -0.99 -0.96 17.93
CA LEU A 178 0.46 -0.84 18.19
C LEU A 178 0.74 0.42 19.05
N PRO A 179 1.85 0.50 19.79
CA PRO A 179 2.18 1.71 20.54
C PRO A 179 2.51 2.89 19.62
N LEU A 180 2.02 4.08 19.97
CA LEU A 180 2.40 5.34 19.32
C LEU A 180 3.88 5.66 19.58
N ASP A 181 4.56 6.23 18.58
CA ASP A 181 5.88 6.80 18.80
C ASP A 181 5.85 8.10 19.64
N SER A 182 7.03 8.55 20.08
CA SER A 182 7.16 9.72 20.95
C SER A 182 6.62 11.03 20.35
N ASN A 183 6.70 11.20 19.03
CA ASN A 183 6.25 12.41 18.35
C ASN A 183 4.71 12.40 18.28
N ALA A 184 4.13 11.30 17.80
CA ALA A 184 2.69 11.07 17.76
C ALA A 184 2.05 11.13 19.14
N GLN A 185 2.67 10.55 20.17
CA GLN A 185 2.18 10.60 21.55
C GLN A 185 2.03 12.05 22.04
N LYS A 186 2.97 12.95 21.71
CA LYS A 186 2.88 14.36 22.10
C LYS A 186 1.77 15.11 21.38
N ILE A 187 1.60 14.86 20.08
CA ILE A 187 0.49 15.44 19.30
C ILE A 187 -0.84 14.97 19.89
N PHE A 188 -0.98 13.65 20.07
CA PHE A 188 -2.22 13.04 20.53
C PHE A 188 -2.58 13.48 21.95
N SER A 189 -1.61 13.54 22.86
CA SER A 189 -1.84 14.04 24.23
C SER A 189 -2.27 15.50 24.25
N ASN A 190 -1.79 16.33 23.32
CA ASN A 190 -2.22 17.72 23.21
C ASN A 190 -3.63 17.85 22.60
N TYR A 191 -3.94 17.02 21.60
CA TYR A 191 -5.29 16.91 21.06
C TYR A 191 -6.29 16.51 22.16
N MET A 192 -5.98 15.49 22.96
CA MET A 192 -6.87 15.02 24.03
C MET A 192 -7.22 16.14 25.04
N LYS A 193 -6.27 17.04 25.35
CA LYS A 193 -6.51 18.22 26.21
C LYS A 193 -7.46 19.25 25.60
N ARG A 194 -7.64 19.25 24.28
CA ARG A 194 -8.44 20.22 23.51
C ARG A 194 -9.55 19.56 22.70
N LYS A 195 -9.81 18.27 22.93
CA LYS A 195 -10.67 17.41 22.10
C LYS A 195 -12.04 18.04 21.85
N ALA A 196 -12.73 18.43 22.92
CA ALA A 196 -14.07 19.01 22.80
C ALA A 196 -14.09 20.25 21.88
N LEU A 197 -13.13 21.17 22.07
CA LEU A 197 -13.02 22.39 21.26
C LEU A 197 -12.66 22.12 19.79
N LEU A 198 -11.83 21.12 19.52
CA LEU A 198 -11.41 20.78 18.17
C LEU A 198 -12.52 20.02 17.43
N ASN A 199 -13.19 19.10 18.10
CA ASN A 199 -14.30 18.35 17.53
C ASN A 199 -15.48 19.26 17.16
N THR A 200 -15.79 20.30 17.95
CA THR A 200 -16.83 21.30 17.58
C THR A 200 -16.47 22.12 16.35
N ARG A 201 -15.19 22.12 15.94
CA ARG A 201 -14.70 22.73 14.70
C ARG A 201 -14.50 21.70 13.57
N GLY A 202 -15.03 20.50 13.74
CA GLY A 202 -14.95 19.42 12.76
C GLY A 202 -13.57 18.77 12.64
N PHE A 203 -12.66 18.98 13.61
CA PHE A 203 -11.35 18.35 13.62
C PHE A 203 -11.30 17.18 14.61
N ASN A 204 -11.23 15.96 14.09
CA ASN A 204 -11.11 14.74 14.86
C ASN A 204 -9.74 14.10 14.63
N LEU A 205 -9.10 13.61 15.68
CA LEU A 205 -7.79 12.97 15.61
C LEU A 205 -7.80 11.68 16.42
N GLY A 206 -7.27 10.62 15.84
CA GLY A 206 -7.13 9.33 16.51
C GLY A 206 -5.89 8.59 16.02
N GLN A 207 -5.62 7.47 16.67
CA GLN A 207 -4.61 6.54 16.18
C GLN A 207 -5.07 5.91 14.86
N SER A 208 -4.13 5.70 13.95
CA SER A 208 -4.40 5.07 12.66
C SER A 208 -4.83 3.61 12.82
N VAL A 209 -5.69 3.16 11.90
CA VAL A 209 -6.07 1.76 11.71
C VAL A 209 -5.23 1.20 10.56
N LEU A 210 -4.50 0.11 10.83
CA LEU A 210 -3.48 -0.42 9.92
C LEU A 210 -3.65 -1.92 9.71
N ALA A 211 -3.47 -2.41 8.47
CA ALA A 211 -3.27 -3.83 8.16
C ALA A 211 -1.86 -4.27 8.61
N THR A 212 -1.64 -4.27 9.92
CA THR A 212 -0.39 -4.63 10.59
C THR A 212 -0.72 -5.36 11.88
N LEU A 213 -0.02 -6.47 12.11
CA LEU A 213 -0.23 -7.34 13.26
C LEU A 213 0.35 -6.71 14.54
N SER A 214 -0.49 -6.56 15.56
CA SER A 214 -0.04 -6.30 16.95
C SER A 214 0.04 -7.58 17.78
N LYS A 215 -0.57 -8.67 17.29
CA LYS A 215 -0.48 -10.02 17.82
C LYS A 215 -0.25 -10.99 16.66
N PRO A 216 0.45 -12.12 16.88
CA PRO A 216 0.62 -13.15 15.86
C PRO A 216 -0.72 -13.60 15.25
N LEU A 217 -0.70 -13.95 13.97
CA LEU A 217 -1.85 -14.43 13.20
C LEU A 217 -1.41 -15.52 12.23
N LYS A 218 -1.85 -16.77 12.46
CA LYS A 218 -1.37 -17.95 11.73
C LYS A 218 0.18 -18.02 11.80
N ASP A 219 0.84 -18.15 10.65
CA ASP A 219 2.30 -18.22 10.51
C ASP A 219 2.98 -16.84 10.51
N ARG A 220 2.21 -15.75 10.63
CA ARG A 220 2.71 -14.37 10.67
C ARG A 220 2.86 -13.90 12.11
N GLU A 221 3.91 -13.14 12.38
CA GLU A 221 4.26 -12.64 13.70
C GLU A 221 3.77 -11.21 13.93
N ALA A 222 3.70 -10.81 15.20
CA ALA A 222 3.44 -9.42 15.57
C ALA A 222 4.57 -8.51 15.10
N ASN A 223 4.26 -7.25 14.79
CA ASN A 223 5.26 -6.27 14.41
C ASN A 223 6.31 -6.09 15.53
N PRO A 224 7.61 -6.23 15.23
CA PRO A 224 8.66 -6.17 16.24
C PRO A 224 8.97 -4.74 16.71
N LEU A 225 8.36 -3.72 16.08
CA LEU A 225 8.56 -2.30 16.41
C LEU A 225 10.01 -1.84 16.19
N TYR A 226 10.59 -2.25 15.07
CA TYR A 226 11.96 -1.94 14.64
C TYR A 226 12.11 -0.65 13.83
N ASP A 227 11.02 0.04 13.47
CA ASP A 227 11.04 1.21 12.57
C ASP A 227 11.63 0.89 11.18
N MET A 228 11.29 -0.29 10.64
CA MET A 228 11.85 -0.80 9.38
C MET A 228 10.79 -1.20 8.33
N ASP A 229 9.50 -0.87 8.55
CA ASP A 229 8.38 -1.39 7.74
C ASP A 229 8.41 -0.97 6.26
N PHE A 230 9.08 0.15 5.95
CA PHE A 230 9.31 0.61 4.59
C PHE A 230 10.51 -0.08 3.92
N TYR A 231 11.40 -0.75 4.66
CA TYR A 231 12.59 -1.41 4.14
C TYR A 231 12.41 -2.93 4.08
N ALA A 232 11.85 -3.52 5.13
CA ALA A 232 11.62 -4.96 5.27
C ALA A 232 10.20 -5.22 5.79
N ASN A 233 9.81 -6.49 5.88
CA ASN A 233 8.55 -6.92 6.50
C ASN A 233 8.80 -8.07 7.48
N PHE A 234 9.54 -7.80 8.55
CA PHE A 234 9.87 -8.82 9.56
C PHE A 234 8.61 -9.45 10.16
N GLY A 235 8.68 -10.77 10.33
CA GLY A 235 7.55 -11.58 10.78
C GLY A 235 6.33 -11.51 9.88
N GLU A 236 6.45 -10.99 8.65
CA GLU A 236 5.31 -10.75 7.76
C GLU A 236 4.19 -9.89 8.40
N SER A 237 4.57 -9.04 9.36
CA SER A 237 3.63 -8.35 10.24
C SER A 237 2.75 -7.32 9.51
N VAL A 238 3.26 -6.64 8.47
CA VAL A 238 2.44 -5.76 7.62
C VAL A 238 1.81 -6.60 6.52
N TYR A 239 0.49 -6.50 6.34
CA TYR A 239 -0.18 -7.25 5.29
C TYR A 239 0.32 -6.80 3.90
N ARG A 240 0.61 -7.78 3.06
CA ARG A 240 0.96 -7.63 1.65
C ARG A 240 0.25 -8.74 0.89
N PRO A 241 -0.40 -8.46 -0.25
CA PRO A 241 -1.15 -9.50 -0.96
C PRO A 241 -0.28 -10.68 -1.43
N LYS A 242 1.05 -10.50 -1.52
CA LYS A 242 1.99 -11.62 -1.73
C LYS A 242 1.81 -12.74 -0.71
N GLN A 243 1.44 -12.42 0.53
CA GLN A 243 1.20 -13.40 1.61
C GLN A 243 0.01 -14.29 1.28
N THR A 244 -1.12 -13.70 0.85
CA THR A 244 -2.27 -14.47 0.37
C THR A 244 -1.89 -15.34 -0.82
N VAL A 245 -1.14 -14.81 -1.80
CA VAL A 245 -0.68 -15.62 -2.94
C VAL A 245 0.23 -16.78 -2.48
N SER A 246 1.12 -16.55 -1.51
CA SER A 246 1.95 -17.60 -0.91
C SER A 246 1.14 -18.68 -0.19
N GLU A 247 0.09 -18.31 0.55
CA GLU A 247 -0.86 -19.27 1.14
C GLU A 247 -1.55 -20.11 0.06
N LEU A 248 -1.92 -19.49 -1.07
CA LEU A 248 -2.60 -20.19 -2.18
C LEU A 248 -1.68 -21.12 -2.96
N LEU A 249 -0.37 -20.83 -3.04
CA LEU A 249 0.61 -21.72 -3.68
C LEU A 249 0.68 -23.12 -3.03
N LEU A 250 0.19 -23.25 -1.80
CA LEU A 250 0.10 -24.53 -1.09
C LEU A 250 -1.14 -25.35 -1.48
N LYS A 251 -2.03 -24.81 -2.33
CA LYS A 251 -3.28 -25.47 -2.74
C LYS A 251 -3.13 -26.10 -4.12
N GLU A 252 -3.57 -27.36 -4.26
CA GLU A 252 -3.46 -28.13 -5.52
C GLU A 252 -4.29 -27.53 -6.67
N ASN A 253 -5.38 -26.83 -6.35
CA ASN A 253 -6.26 -26.19 -7.32
C ASN A 253 -5.87 -24.74 -7.65
N PHE A 254 -4.70 -24.27 -7.21
CA PHE A 254 -4.18 -22.94 -7.54
C PHE A 254 -2.91 -23.01 -8.39
N THR A 255 -2.77 -22.08 -9.32
CA THR A 255 -1.54 -21.91 -10.11
C THR A 255 -1.21 -20.43 -10.23
N TYR A 256 0.05 -20.08 -9.93
CA TYR A 256 0.58 -18.75 -10.21
C TYR A 256 1.34 -18.74 -11.53
N SER A 257 0.99 -17.81 -12.42
CA SER A 257 1.64 -17.61 -13.73
C SER A 257 2.33 -16.24 -13.76
N PRO A 258 3.62 -16.16 -13.39
CA PRO A 258 4.36 -14.90 -13.40
C PRO A 258 4.66 -14.42 -14.82
N TYR A 259 5.26 -13.23 -14.92
CA TYR A 259 5.72 -12.60 -16.16
C TYR A 259 4.65 -12.44 -17.24
N SER A 260 3.37 -12.40 -16.84
CA SER A 260 2.23 -12.43 -17.75
C SER A 260 1.59 -11.05 -17.85
N ILE A 261 1.75 -10.40 -19.01
CA ILE A 261 1.11 -9.11 -19.30
C ILE A 261 -0.12 -9.39 -20.17
N CYS A 262 -1.32 -9.33 -19.60
CA CYS A 262 -2.54 -9.49 -20.40
C CYS A 262 -2.67 -8.31 -21.36
N GLN A 263 -2.98 -8.61 -22.62
CA GLN A 263 -3.20 -7.61 -23.67
C GLN A 263 -4.68 -7.53 -24.03
N ARG A 264 -5.35 -8.67 -24.06
CA ARG A 264 -6.72 -8.80 -24.55
C ARG A 264 -7.37 -10.06 -24.01
N ILE A 265 -8.68 -10.01 -23.84
CA ILE A 265 -9.55 -11.16 -23.58
C ILE A 265 -10.62 -11.25 -24.69
N GLU A 266 -11.06 -12.45 -24.99
CA GLU A 266 -12.06 -12.70 -26.05
C GLU A 266 -13.02 -13.80 -25.59
N SER A 267 -14.31 -13.48 -25.55
CA SER A 267 -15.34 -14.48 -25.30
C SER A 267 -15.58 -15.24 -26.60
N ILE A 268 -15.25 -16.52 -26.64
CA ILE A 268 -15.46 -17.37 -27.82
C ILE A 268 -16.87 -17.98 -27.75
N GLU A 269 -17.24 -18.51 -26.58
CA GLU A 269 -18.53 -19.13 -26.28
C GLU A 269 -18.91 -18.82 -24.82
N PRO A 270 -20.18 -19.02 -24.42
CA PRO A 270 -20.54 -19.00 -22.99
C PRO A 270 -19.64 -19.96 -22.19
N ASN A 271 -19.01 -19.46 -21.13
CA ASN A 271 -18.02 -20.18 -20.32
C ASN A 271 -16.75 -20.63 -21.07
N ASN A 272 -16.34 -19.92 -22.13
CA ASN A 272 -15.05 -20.13 -22.79
C ASN A 272 -14.44 -18.80 -23.22
N VAL A 273 -13.50 -18.32 -22.41
CA VAL A 273 -12.78 -17.07 -22.63
C VAL A 273 -11.33 -17.38 -22.99
N GLN A 274 -10.89 -16.84 -24.12
CA GLN A 274 -9.50 -16.88 -24.53
C GLN A 274 -8.77 -15.61 -24.08
N LEU A 275 -7.62 -15.79 -23.45
CA LEU A 275 -6.77 -14.72 -22.94
C LEU A 275 -5.46 -14.66 -23.72
N TYR A 276 -5.05 -13.45 -24.07
CA TYR A 276 -3.83 -13.16 -24.81
C TYR A 276 -2.86 -12.39 -23.93
N PHE A 277 -1.66 -12.91 -23.80
CA PHE A 277 -0.60 -12.34 -22.97
C PHE A 277 0.68 -12.12 -23.78
N LYS A 278 1.47 -11.14 -23.35
CA LYS A 278 2.90 -11.04 -23.66
C LYS A 278 3.71 -11.43 -22.43
N ASN A 279 4.85 -12.07 -22.66
CA ASN A 279 5.81 -12.33 -21.59
C ASN A 279 6.57 -11.03 -21.23
N SER A 280 6.65 -10.68 -19.94
CA SER A 280 7.33 -9.46 -19.50
C SER A 280 8.86 -9.52 -19.66
N LEU A 281 9.46 -10.71 -19.56
CA LEU A 281 10.90 -10.95 -19.76
C LEU A 281 11.28 -11.02 -21.24
N ASN A 282 10.39 -11.53 -22.09
CA ASN A 282 10.57 -11.59 -23.53
C ASN A 282 9.28 -11.17 -24.27
N ARG A 283 9.18 -9.89 -24.63
CA ARG A 283 7.97 -9.33 -25.24
C ARG A 283 7.62 -9.86 -26.62
N ALA A 284 8.54 -10.54 -27.30
CA ALA A 284 8.27 -11.22 -28.56
C ALA A 284 7.49 -12.53 -28.35
N GLN A 285 7.51 -13.08 -27.13
CA GLN A 285 6.79 -14.29 -26.79
C GLN A 285 5.34 -13.96 -26.44
N ASN A 286 4.42 -14.44 -27.28
CA ASN A 286 3.00 -14.45 -27.01
C ASN A 286 2.61 -15.73 -26.27
N ILE A 287 1.73 -15.59 -25.29
CA ILE A 287 1.18 -16.70 -24.51
C ILE A 287 -0.35 -16.62 -24.65
N THR A 288 -0.98 -17.74 -24.96
CA THR A 288 -2.44 -17.86 -25.01
C THR A 288 -2.93 -18.85 -23.97
N CYS A 289 -4.08 -18.56 -23.39
CA CYS A 289 -4.71 -19.40 -22.38
C CYS A 289 -6.23 -19.41 -22.59
N ARG A 290 -6.89 -20.47 -22.13
CA ARG A 290 -8.36 -20.54 -22.05
C ARG A 290 -8.80 -20.73 -20.61
N ALA A 291 -9.91 -20.11 -20.24
CA ALA A 291 -10.56 -20.28 -18.95
C ALA A 291 -12.07 -20.17 -19.09
N ARG A 292 -12.82 -20.74 -18.13
CA ARG A 292 -14.29 -20.63 -18.15
C ARG A 292 -14.76 -19.22 -17.80
N ARG A 293 -14.10 -18.59 -16.83
CA ARG A 293 -14.38 -17.22 -16.38
C ARG A 293 -13.08 -16.44 -16.18
N VAL A 294 -13.20 -15.12 -16.24
CA VAL A 294 -12.08 -14.20 -16.02
C VAL A 294 -12.46 -13.15 -14.99
N ILE A 295 -11.56 -12.88 -14.06
CA ILE A 295 -11.65 -11.76 -13.11
C ILE A 295 -10.52 -10.78 -13.46
N LEU A 296 -10.89 -9.55 -13.84
CA LEU A 296 -9.94 -8.48 -14.15
C LEU A 296 -9.59 -7.68 -12.90
N ALA A 297 -8.41 -7.94 -12.34
CA ALA A 297 -7.90 -7.31 -11.12
C ALA A 297 -6.53 -6.63 -11.32
N ALA A 298 -6.24 -6.14 -12.54
CA ALA A 298 -4.97 -5.54 -12.94
C ALA A 298 -4.79 -4.07 -12.48
N GLY A 299 -5.49 -3.68 -11.41
CA GLY A 299 -5.66 -2.29 -10.98
C GLY A 299 -6.60 -1.50 -11.90
N ALA A 300 -7.03 -0.31 -11.47
CA ALA A 300 -8.03 0.49 -12.18
C ALA A 300 -7.64 0.78 -13.64
N ILE A 301 -6.41 1.24 -13.87
CA ILE A 301 -5.91 1.58 -15.20
C ILE A 301 -5.68 0.33 -16.05
N GLY A 302 -5.02 -0.70 -15.50
CA GLY A 302 -4.70 -1.92 -16.25
C GLY A 302 -5.95 -2.70 -16.64
N SER A 303 -6.91 -2.86 -15.74
CA SER A 303 -8.20 -3.51 -16.05
C SER A 303 -8.98 -2.75 -17.12
N ALA A 304 -9.03 -1.42 -17.03
CA ALA A 304 -9.70 -0.59 -18.04
C ALA A 304 -9.03 -0.71 -19.42
N GLN A 305 -7.70 -0.65 -19.49
CA GLN A 305 -6.95 -0.83 -20.74
C GLN A 305 -7.22 -2.19 -21.39
N ILE A 306 -7.12 -3.27 -20.61
CA ILE A 306 -7.38 -4.63 -21.11
C ILE A 306 -8.82 -4.73 -21.66
N LEU A 307 -9.80 -4.20 -20.93
CA LEU A 307 -11.21 -4.27 -21.34
C LEU A 307 -11.45 -3.47 -22.63
N LEU A 308 -10.99 -2.21 -22.70
CA LEU A 308 -11.14 -1.38 -23.90
C LEU A 308 -10.47 -2.01 -25.12
N SER A 309 -9.25 -2.53 -24.97
CA SER A 309 -8.57 -3.25 -26.06
C SER A 309 -9.29 -4.54 -26.47
N SER A 310 -10.02 -5.17 -25.55
CA SER A 310 -10.84 -6.36 -25.83
C SER A 310 -12.12 -6.04 -26.58
N LEU A 311 -12.70 -4.87 -26.33
CA LEU A 311 -13.85 -4.35 -27.05
C LEU A 311 -13.49 -3.66 -28.38
N GLY A 312 -12.20 -3.49 -28.68
CA GLY A 312 -11.74 -2.72 -29.84
C GLY A 312 -11.89 -1.20 -29.68
N GLU A 313 -12.21 -0.73 -28.48
CA GLU A 313 -12.50 0.67 -28.17
C GLU A 313 -11.25 1.44 -27.71
N ASN A 314 -10.16 1.37 -28.47
CA ASN A 314 -8.86 1.94 -28.07
C ASN A 314 -8.86 3.48 -27.91
N ASN A 315 -9.88 4.17 -28.42
CA ASN A 315 -10.03 5.63 -28.34
C ASN A 315 -11.10 6.09 -27.35
N ALA A 316 -11.72 5.16 -26.61
CA ALA A 316 -12.73 5.52 -25.61
C ALA A 316 -12.13 6.35 -24.48
N ARG A 317 -12.94 7.25 -23.91
CA ARG A 317 -12.57 8.07 -22.76
C ARG A 317 -13.37 7.64 -21.56
N LEU A 318 -12.69 7.22 -20.51
CA LEU A 318 -13.30 6.87 -19.23
C LEU A 318 -12.97 7.94 -18.19
N PRO A 319 -13.93 8.34 -17.35
CA PRO A 319 -13.63 9.20 -16.22
C PRO A 319 -12.73 8.45 -15.22
N LEU A 320 -11.70 9.13 -14.72
CA LEU A 320 -10.86 8.62 -13.64
C LEU A 320 -11.23 9.32 -12.34
N LEU A 321 -11.77 8.56 -11.39
CA LEU A 321 -12.00 9.05 -10.03
C LEU A 321 -10.71 8.88 -9.22
N CYS A 322 -10.22 9.98 -8.66
CA CYS A 322 -9.02 9.97 -7.83
C CYS A 322 -9.09 11.06 -6.78
N ASN A 323 -8.76 10.71 -5.54
CA ASN A 323 -8.63 11.68 -4.45
C ASN A 323 -7.30 12.42 -4.59
N ARG A 324 -7.35 13.75 -4.62
CA ARG A 324 -6.13 14.57 -4.61
C ARG A 324 -5.35 14.30 -3.32
N ASN A 325 -4.05 14.09 -3.45
CA ASN A 325 -3.14 13.80 -2.35
C ASN A 325 -2.04 14.86 -2.28
N HIS A 326 -1.78 15.40 -1.07
CA HIS A 326 -0.68 16.33 -0.82
C HIS A 326 0.16 15.88 0.37
N TRP A 327 1.47 16.10 0.28
CA TRP A 327 2.40 15.91 1.39
C TRP A 327 2.78 17.26 1.99
N ILE A 328 2.61 17.39 3.31
CA ILE A 328 2.93 18.59 4.07
C ILE A 328 4.05 18.23 5.06
N ALA A 329 5.20 18.86 4.92
CA ALA A 329 6.27 18.79 5.91
C ALA A 329 5.89 19.68 7.11
N SER A 330 5.88 19.11 8.31
CA SER A 330 5.46 19.76 9.55
C SER A 330 6.50 19.57 10.65
N LEU A 331 6.55 20.49 11.61
CA LEU A 331 7.45 20.42 12.77
C LEU A 331 6.64 20.37 14.07
N ASN A 332 6.87 19.35 14.88
CA ASN A 332 6.37 19.29 16.25
C ASN A 332 7.39 19.89 17.20
N LEU A 333 7.25 21.19 17.49
CA LEU A 333 8.17 21.92 18.36
C LEU A 333 8.23 21.37 19.80
N LYS A 334 7.22 20.60 20.26
CA LYS A 334 7.28 19.92 21.55
C LYS A 334 8.29 18.77 21.59
N MET A 335 8.82 18.36 20.43
CA MET A 335 9.92 17.40 20.33
C MET A 335 11.31 18.06 20.41
N LEU A 336 11.40 19.40 20.50
CA LEU A 336 12.68 20.10 20.60
C LEU A 336 13.43 19.67 21.87
N GLY A 337 14.66 19.17 21.69
CA GLY A 337 15.49 18.62 22.77
C GLY A 337 15.04 17.25 23.31
N ALA A 338 13.95 16.67 22.79
CA ALA A 338 13.44 15.39 23.26
C ALA A 338 14.12 14.21 22.57
N LYS A 339 14.32 13.11 23.31
CA LYS A 339 14.72 11.82 22.73
C LYS A 339 13.50 11.13 22.12
N ALA A 340 13.65 10.58 20.92
CA ALA A 340 12.65 9.70 20.33
C ALA A 340 12.90 8.26 20.80
N GLY A 341 11.83 7.55 21.18
CA GLY A 341 11.89 6.13 21.50
C GLY A 341 12.27 5.28 20.27
N ASP A 342 13.02 4.21 20.51
CA ASP A 342 13.48 3.29 19.46
C ASP A 342 12.43 2.22 19.12
N ARG A 343 11.62 1.79 20.10
CA ARG A 343 10.54 0.82 19.90
C ARG A 343 9.33 1.49 19.24
N ARG A 344 9.21 1.37 17.91
CA ARG A 344 8.13 1.98 17.10
C ARG A 344 8.00 1.32 15.72
N HIS A 345 6.94 1.62 14.99
CA HIS A 345 6.81 1.30 13.57
C HIS A 345 6.98 2.57 12.69
N SER A 346 7.21 2.38 11.39
CA SER A 346 7.41 3.45 10.39
C SER A 346 6.12 3.92 9.72
N LEU A 347 5.05 3.11 9.81
CA LEU A 347 3.75 3.42 9.23
C LEU A 347 3.08 4.64 9.90
N SER A 348 1.92 5.05 9.38
CA SER A 348 1.20 6.21 9.91
C SER A 348 0.84 5.98 11.38
N GLN A 349 1.05 6.99 12.21
CA GLN A 349 0.83 6.90 13.65
C GLN A 349 -0.57 7.41 14.02
N LEU A 350 -0.97 8.52 13.40
CA LEU A 350 -2.24 9.18 13.66
C LEU A 350 -2.98 9.43 12.34
N THR A 351 -4.30 9.42 12.43
CA THR A 351 -5.20 9.86 11.37
C THR A 351 -6.03 11.02 11.90
N ALA A 352 -6.14 12.09 11.13
CA ALA A 352 -7.05 13.19 11.38
C ALA A 352 -8.12 13.26 10.31
N ILE A 353 -9.30 13.71 10.71
CA ILE A 353 -10.42 14.05 9.84
C ILE A 353 -10.73 15.52 10.08
N GLN A 354 -10.77 16.30 9.00
CA GLN A 354 -11.35 17.63 8.99
C GLN A 354 -12.62 17.59 8.16
N THR A 355 -13.76 17.71 8.81
CA THR A 355 -15.05 17.82 8.14
C THR A 355 -15.24 19.22 7.59
N HIS A 356 -15.77 19.31 6.36
CA HIS A 356 -16.05 20.60 5.75
C HIS A 356 -17.22 21.29 6.49
N PRO A 357 -17.08 22.56 6.90
CA PRO A 357 -18.11 23.24 7.71
C PRO A 357 -19.48 23.33 7.06
N LEU A 358 -19.53 23.34 5.73
CA LEU A 358 -20.78 23.48 4.94
C LEU A 358 -21.25 22.16 4.32
N ASN A 359 -20.41 21.11 4.32
CA ASN A 359 -20.76 19.82 3.72
C ASN A 359 -20.20 18.68 4.58
N PRO A 360 -21.00 18.06 5.47
CA PRO A 360 -20.50 17.03 6.38
C PRO A 360 -20.01 15.75 5.67
N ASN A 361 -20.40 15.55 4.41
CA ASN A 361 -19.98 14.40 3.62
C ASN A 361 -18.61 14.61 2.96
N GLU A 362 -18.14 15.85 2.86
CA GLU A 362 -16.80 16.18 2.36
C GLU A 362 -15.81 16.25 3.52
N ASN A 363 -14.77 15.43 3.44
CA ASN A 363 -13.80 15.30 4.52
C ASN A 363 -12.37 15.36 3.97
N ILE A 364 -11.49 16.02 4.70
CA ILE A 364 -10.05 15.89 4.48
C ILE A 364 -9.53 14.85 5.46
N VAL A 365 -8.95 13.77 4.94
CA VAL A 365 -8.28 12.74 5.72
C VAL A 365 -6.79 13.04 5.72
N ALA A 366 -6.16 13.08 6.90
CA ALA A 366 -4.74 13.33 7.03
C ALA A 366 -4.04 12.21 7.82
N HIS A 367 -2.95 11.67 7.28
CA HIS A 367 -2.14 10.65 7.97
C HIS A 367 -0.79 11.24 8.40
N PHE A 368 -0.43 11.02 9.66
CA PHE A 368 0.77 11.58 10.27
C PHE A 368 1.86 10.51 10.36
N TYR A 369 3.02 10.78 9.77
CA TYR A 369 4.20 9.92 9.80
C TYR A 369 5.35 10.65 10.47
N SER A 370 5.91 10.12 11.55
CA SER A 370 7.10 10.74 12.16
C SER A 370 8.35 10.39 11.37
N TYR A 371 9.10 11.41 10.96
CA TYR A 371 10.18 11.28 9.99
C TYR A 371 11.49 10.82 10.64
N ARG A 372 11.73 9.50 10.67
CA ARG A 372 12.96 8.91 11.23
C ARG A 372 13.60 7.88 10.30
N SER A 373 12.94 6.75 10.08
CA SER A 373 13.41 5.73 9.12
C SER A 373 13.24 6.18 7.67
N LEU A 374 12.43 7.21 7.41
CA LEU A 374 12.40 7.91 6.12
C LEU A 374 13.72 8.69 5.96
N LEU A 375 14.58 8.24 5.04
CA LEU A 375 15.96 8.71 5.00
C LEU A 375 16.08 10.21 4.71
N LEU A 376 16.90 10.86 5.54
CA LEU A 376 17.20 12.29 5.48
C LEU A 376 17.72 12.79 4.14
N TYR A 377 18.28 11.93 3.28
CA TYR A 377 18.86 12.37 2.00
C TYR A 377 17.83 13.07 1.11
N ARG A 378 16.55 12.68 1.19
CA ARG A 378 15.46 13.31 0.44
C ARG A 378 15.26 14.76 0.86
N LEU A 379 15.36 15.05 2.16
CA LEU A 379 15.30 16.43 2.67
C LEU A 379 16.56 17.22 2.33
N ILE A 380 17.72 16.57 2.38
CA ILE A 380 19.01 17.22 2.11
C ILE A 380 19.07 17.70 0.64
N GLN A 381 18.51 16.93 -0.29
CA GLN A 381 18.48 17.29 -1.72
C GLN A 381 17.55 18.45 -2.05
N GLU A 382 16.45 18.58 -1.31
CA GLU A 382 15.46 19.65 -1.49
C GLU A 382 15.80 20.89 -0.63
N SER A 383 16.84 20.82 0.18
CA SER A 383 17.27 21.91 1.05
C SER A 383 18.00 23.00 0.24
N PRO A 384 17.72 24.29 0.48
CA PRO A 384 18.38 25.40 -0.23
C PRO A 384 19.83 25.64 0.25
N PHE A 385 20.30 24.90 1.26
CA PHE A 385 21.65 25.06 1.82
C PHE A 385 22.66 24.08 1.19
N LEU A 386 23.95 24.38 1.38
CA LEU A 386 25.04 23.46 1.02
C LEU A 386 24.86 22.08 1.68
N PRO A 387 25.22 20.96 1.01
CA PRO A 387 24.90 19.60 1.49
C PRO A 387 25.33 19.31 2.93
N ARG A 388 26.50 19.79 3.36
CA ARG A 388 26.97 19.62 4.75
C ARG A 388 26.06 20.35 5.75
N THR A 389 25.70 21.59 5.46
CA THR A 389 24.78 22.40 6.29
C THR A 389 23.40 21.76 6.32
N SER A 390 22.88 21.33 5.17
CA SER A 390 21.62 20.61 5.04
C SER A 390 21.60 19.32 5.88
N LEU A 391 22.70 18.56 5.89
CA LEU A 391 22.83 17.36 6.72
C LEU A 391 22.78 17.68 8.22
N TYR A 392 23.50 18.71 8.68
CA TYR A 392 23.46 19.12 10.09
C TYR A 392 22.07 19.60 10.49
N LEU A 393 21.44 20.44 9.67
CA LEU A 393 20.08 20.92 9.92
C LEU A 393 19.09 19.76 9.96
N ALA A 394 19.13 18.85 8.98
CA ALA A 394 18.27 17.67 8.92
C ALA A 394 18.42 16.80 10.17
N ARG A 395 19.64 16.57 10.66
CA ARG A 395 19.89 15.83 11.91
C ARG A 395 19.29 16.50 13.14
N LEU A 396 19.33 17.84 13.21
CA LEU A 396 18.76 18.61 14.32
C LEU A 396 17.23 18.54 14.33
N VAL A 397 16.60 18.62 13.16
CA VAL A 397 15.13 18.72 13.05
C VAL A 397 14.44 17.37 12.86
N MET A 398 15.16 16.30 12.51
CA MET A 398 14.58 14.97 12.20
C MET A 398 13.53 14.52 13.22
N PHE A 399 13.85 14.58 14.51
CA PHE A 399 12.93 14.12 15.56
C PHE A 399 11.69 15.01 15.74
N LEU A 400 11.74 16.25 15.24
CA LEU A 400 10.60 17.18 15.19
C LEU A 400 9.70 16.89 14.00
N MET A 401 10.28 16.37 12.92
CA MET A 401 9.62 16.32 11.63
C MET A 401 8.50 15.28 11.59
N ILE A 402 7.40 15.73 11.03
CA ILE A 402 6.24 14.93 10.70
C ILE A 402 5.93 15.17 9.23
N MET A 403 5.70 14.10 8.49
CA MET A 403 5.10 14.18 7.17
C MET A 403 3.61 13.92 7.31
N VAL A 404 2.80 14.86 6.85
CA VAL A 404 1.34 14.74 6.84
C VAL A 404 0.89 14.51 5.39
N ASN A 405 0.28 13.36 5.14
CA ASN A 405 -0.36 13.05 3.85
C ASN A 405 -1.84 13.40 3.94
N THR A 406 -2.30 14.38 3.17
CA THR A 406 -3.70 14.79 3.13
C THR A 406 -4.38 14.29 1.86
N LYS A 407 -5.59 13.76 2.02
CA LYS A 407 -6.46 13.29 0.94
C LYS A 407 -7.81 13.96 1.05
N PHE A 408 -8.32 14.47 -0.07
CA PHE A 408 -9.66 15.03 -0.14
C PHE A 408 -10.64 13.90 -0.48
N LYS A 409 -11.52 13.57 0.47
CA LYS A 409 -12.64 12.64 0.31
C LYS A 409 -13.79 13.44 -0.30
N GLN A 410 -13.99 13.29 -1.62
CA GLN A 410 -14.99 14.02 -2.40
C GLN A 410 -16.24 13.19 -2.64
#